data_AF-A9HP79-F1
#
_entry.id   AF-A9HP79-F1
#
_cell.length_a   1.000
_cell.length_b   1.000
_cell.length_c   1.000
_cell.angle_alpha   90.00
_cell.angle_beta   90.00
_cell.angle_gamma   90.00
#
_symmetry.space_group_name_H-M   'P 1'
#
loop_
_entity.id
_entity.type
_entity.pdbx_description
1 polymer ?
#
loop_
_entity_poly.entity_id
_entity_poly.type
_entity_poly.pdbx_seq_one_letter_code
_entity_poly.pdbx_strand_id
1 'polypeptide(L)'
;MVDLTGFVFASQIRDSQGNQIAALSAVVPANTTGILNLSFAGSTATWAAGNYLCDVVFTSPTGLVTATETFAVTVIPGVTQIGNPTP
;
A
#
# COMPACT_ATOMS: atom_id res chain seq x y z
N MET A 1 -4.81 -8.40 19.03
CA MET A 1 -4.78 -7.27 18.08
C MET A 1 -3.90 -6.18 18.66
N VAL A 2 -3.18 -5.44 17.82
CA VAL A 2 -2.20 -4.42 18.23
C VAL A 2 -2.85 -3.03 18.22
N ASP A 3 -2.67 -2.25 19.28
CA ASP A 3 -3.04 -0.83 19.30
C ASP A 3 -2.01 -0.02 18.51
N LEU A 4 -2.51 0.77 17.56
CA LEU A 4 -1.73 1.58 16.62
C LEU A 4 -1.78 3.08 16.95
N THR A 5 -2.35 3.46 18.09
CA THR A 5 -2.51 4.85 18.50
C THR A 5 -1.16 5.55 18.65
N GLY A 6 -1.02 6.70 17.98
CA GLY A 6 0.20 7.52 18.03
C GLY A 6 1.37 7.00 17.20
N PHE A 7 1.22 5.89 16.48
CA PHE A 7 2.22 5.43 15.53
C PHE A 7 2.22 6.29 14.28
N VAL A 8 3.41 6.49 13.71
CA VAL A 8 3.60 7.12 12.40
C VAL A 8 3.94 6.03 11.38
N PHE A 9 3.34 6.09 10.20
CA PHE A 9 3.48 5.07 9.16
C PHE A 9 4.12 5.65 7.90
N ALA A 10 4.99 4.89 7.28
CA ALA A 10 5.53 5.15 5.95
C ALA A 10 5.44 3.87 5.12
N SER A 11 5.03 4.00 3.85
CA SER A 11 4.93 2.86 2.95
C SER A 11 5.11 3.33 1.51
N GLN A 12 5.57 2.41 0.65
CA GLN A 12 5.88 2.70 -0.73
C GLN A 12 5.75 1.44 -1.60
N ILE A 13 5.34 1.64 -2.85
CA ILE A 13 5.43 0.65 -3.90
C ILE A 13 6.81 0.75 -4.54
N ARG A 14 7.50 -0.38 -4.65
CA ARG A 14 8.82 -0.50 -5.30
C ARG A 14 8.82 -1.54 -6.41
N ASP A 15 9.67 -1.34 -7.40
CA ASP A 15 9.93 -2.36 -8.42
C ASP A 15 10.83 -3.49 -7.88
N SER A 16 11.14 -4.46 -8.73
CA SER A 16 12.01 -5.60 -8.41
C SER A 16 13.47 -5.23 -8.14
N GLN A 17 13.91 -4.03 -8.55
CA GLN A 17 15.23 -3.49 -8.24
C GLN A 17 15.24 -2.66 -6.94
N GLY A 18 14.07 -2.46 -6.33
CA GLY A 18 13.92 -1.67 -5.11
C GLY A 18 13.71 -0.17 -5.36
N ASN A 19 13.56 0.28 -6.60
CA ASN A 19 13.30 1.68 -6.88
C ASN A 19 11.88 2.03 -6.45
N GLN A 20 11.71 3.18 -5.81
CA GLN A 20 10.40 3.69 -5.42
C GLN A 20 9.61 4.11 -6.67
N ILE A 21 8.43 3.53 -6.83
CA ILE A 21 7.45 3.87 -7.87
C ILE A 21 6.43 4.86 -7.34
N ALA A 22 5.99 4.67 -6.10
CA ALA A 22 5.01 5.55 -5.46
C ALA A 22 5.11 5.50 -3.94
N ALA A 23 4.90 6.65 -3.30
CA ALA A 23 4.65 6.72 -1.86
C ALA A 23 3.17 6.44 -1.58
N LEU A 24 2.90 5.72 -0.49
CA LEU A 24 1.54 5.39 -0.04
C LEU A 24 1.19 6.19 1.21
N SER A 25 -0.07 6.62 1.29
CA SER A 25 -0.67 7.12 2.51
C SER A 25 -1.20 5.95 3.33
N ALA A 26 -0.93 5.94 4.62
CA ALA A 26 -1.28 4.89 5.55
C ALA A 26 -2.15 5.46 6.66
N VAL A 27 -3.39 4.99 6.78
CA VAL A 27 -4.39 5.52 7.72
C VAL A 27 -5.02 4.39 8.50
N VAL A 28 -5.11 4.55 9.83
CA VAL A 28 -5.87 3.64 10.70
C VAL A 28 -7.36 4.00 10.58
N PRO A 29 -8.22 3.09 10.10
CA PRO A 29 -9.66 3.36 10.01
C PRO A 29 -10.28 3.57 11.39
N ALA A 30 -11.26 4.46 11.48
CA ALA A 30 -11.98 4.71 12.73
C ALA A 30 -12.63 3.43 13.28
N ASN A 31 -12.60 3.26 14.59
CA ASN A 31 -13.17 2.11 15.31
C ASN A 31 -12.59 0.74 14.89
N THR A 32 -11.35 0.72 14.38
CA THR A 32 -10.63 -0.53 14.11
C THR A 32 -9.36 -0.61 14.94
N THR A 33 -8.92 -1.81 15.26
CA THR A 33 -7.66 -2.06 15.97
C THR A 33 -6.78 -2.95 15.12
N GLY A 34 -5.50 -2.60 14.98
CA GLY A 34 -4.56 -3.39 14.19
C GLY A 34 -4.82 -3.43 12.68
N ILE A 35 -5.68 -2.55 12.14
CA ILE A 35 -5.93 -2.42 10.70
C ILE A 35 -5.30 -1.13 10.21
N LEU A 36 -4.69 -1.19 9.03
CA LEU A 36 -4.10 -0.05 8.34
C LEU A 36 -4.53 -0.07 6.86
N ASN A 37 -5.14 1.03 6.41
CA ASN A 37 -5.48 1.21 5.01
C ASN A 37 -4.34 1.94 4.30
N LEU A 38 -3.81 1.32 3.26
CA LEU A 38 -2.84 1.94 2.35
C LEU A 38 -3.57 2.47 1.11
N SER A 39 -3.23 3.69 0.70
CA SER A 39 -3.81 4.32 -0.48
C SER A 39 -2.78 5.10 -1.26
N PHE A 40 -2.95 5.13 -2.58
CA PHE A 40 -2.18 5.98 -3.48
C PHE A 40 -3.12 7.04 -4.05
N ALA A 41 -2.80 8.32 -3.88
CA ALA A 41 -3.64 9.43 -4.35
C ALA A 41 -3.51 9.67 -5.87
N GLY A 42 -2.48 9.11 -6.50
CA GLY A 42 -2.24 9.23 -7.94
C GLY A 42 -2.96 8.16 -8.77
N SER A 43 -2.62 8.10 -10.05
CA SER A 43 -3.11 7.07 -10.97
C SER A 43 -2.10 5.95 -11.14
N THR A 44 -2.56 4.71 -11.14
CA THR A 44 -1.76 3.52 -11.46
C THR A 44 -1.78 3.16 -12.95
N ALA A 45 -2.45 3.95 -13.79
CA ALA A 45 -2.64 3.64 -15.21
C ALA A 45 -1.32 3.56 -16.02
N THR A 46 -0.26 4.22 -15.54
CA THR A 46 1.07 4.20 -16.17
C THR A 46 1.99 3.13 -15.60
N TRP A 47 1.54 2.38 -14.59
CA TRP A 47 2.35 1.32 -14.01
C TRP A 47 2.34 0.12 -14.95
N ALA A 48 3.52 -0.42 -15.23
CA ALA A 48 3.63 -1.63 -16.02
C ALA A 48 2.94 -2.78 -15.30
N ALA A 49 2.32 -3.67 -16.06
CA ALA A 49 1.79 -4.91 -15.50
C ALA A 49 2.94 -5.74 -14.91
N GLY A 50 2.74 -6.29 -13.72
CA GLY A 50 3.79 -7.05 -13.03
C GLY A 50 3.65 -7.03 -11.51
N ASN A 51 4.68 -7.59 -10.86
CA ASN A 51 4.76 -7.65 -9.40
C ASN A 51 5.64 -6.53 -8.88
N TYR A 52 5.09 -5.82 -7.90
CA TYR A 52 5.77 -4.79 -7.12
C TYR A 52 5.90 -5.25 -5.68
N LEU A 53 6.79 -4.60 -4.93
CA LEU A 53 7.07 -4.89 -3.54
C LEU A 53 6.55 -3.75 -2.66
N CYS A 54 5.96 -4.11 -1.53
CA CYS A 54 5.48 -3.16 -0.54
C CYS A 54 5.78 -3.67 0.86
N ASP A 55 6.08 -2.76 1.78
CA ASP A 55 6.10 -3.00 3.21
C ASP A 55 5.59 -1.73 3.92
N VAL A 56 5.36 -1.85 5.22
CA VAL A 56 5.01 -0.70 6.05
C VAL A 56 6.07 -0.56 7.14
N VAL A 57 6.68 0.60 7.19
CA VAL A 57 7.51 1.04 8.31
C VAL A 57 6.61 1.79 9.28
N PHE A 58 6.66 1.42 10.56
CA PHE A 58 5.94 2.10 11.62
C PHE A 58 6.89 2.50 12.74
N THR A 59 6.71 3.73 13.20
CA THR A 59 7.47 4.34 14.29
C THR A 59 6.54 4.50 15.48
N SER A 60 6.89 3.89 16.61
CA SER A 60 6.12 4.00 17.85
C SER A 60 6.19 5.43 18.43
N PRO A 61 5.28 5.80 19.36
CA PRO A 61 5.38 7.07 20.09
C PRO A 61 6.69 7.24 20.87
N THR A 62 7.36 6.14 21.21
CA THR A 62 8.67 6.14 21.90
C THR A 62 9.86 6.21 20.93
N GLY A 63 9.61 6.25 19.61
CA GLY A 63 10.63 6.35 18.56
C GLY A 63 11.20 5.02 18.08
N LEU A 64 10.66 3.88 18.52
CA LEU A 64 11.08 2.58 18.00
C LEU A 64 10.58 2.41 16.57
N VAL A 65 11.50 2.15 15.64
CA VAL A 65 11.20 1.91 14.23
C VAL A 65 11.16 0.41 13.97
N THR A 66 10.11 -0.06 13.32
CA THR A 66 9.95 -1.46 12.90
C THR A 66 9.29 -1.51 11.53
N ALA A 67 9.52 -2.59 10.78
CA ALA A 67 8.91 -2.82 9.48
C ALA A 67 8.11 -4.12 9.48
N THR A 68 7.07 -4.19 8.66
CA THR A 68 6.41 -5.45 8.34
C THR A 68 7.29 -6.33 7.46
N GLU A 69 6.90 -7.58 7.29
CA GLU A 69 7.37 -8.38 6.16
C GLU A 69 7.00 -7.70 4.84
N THR A 70 7.85 -7.88 3.83
CA THR A 70 7.57 -7.41 2.47
C THR A 70 6.55 -8.31 1.80
N PHE A 71 5.51 -7.71 1.23
CA PHE A 71 4.48 -8.39 0.47
C PHE A 71 4.44 -7.90 -0.98
N ALA A 72 3.89 -8.74 -1.86
CA ALA A 72 3.77 -8.43 -3.29
C ALA A 72 2.46 -7.70 -3.60
N VAL A 73 2.53 -6.74 -4.51
CA VAL A 73 1.38 -6.05 -5.12
C VAL A 73 1.41 -6.29 -6.62
N THR A 74 0.40 -6.97 -7.16
CA THR A 74 0.32 -7.29 -8.58
C THR A 74 -0.52 -6.26 -9.33
N VAL A 75 0.09 -5.59 -10.31
CA VAL A 75 -0.63 -4.77 -11.30
C VAL A 75 -1.03 -5.68 -12.46
N ILE A 76 -2.33 -5.79 -12.68
CA ILE A 76 -2.91 -6.61 -13.76
C ILE A 76 -2.95 -5.75 -15.03
N PRO A 77 -2.57 -6.30 -16.20
CA PRO A 77 -2.67 -5.58 -17.47
C PRO A 77 -4.12 -5.14 -17.73
N GLY A 78 -4.28 -3.93 -18.27
CA GLY A 78 -5.59 -3.45 -18.71
C GLY A 78 -6.16 -4.40 -19.76
N VAL A 79 -7.29 -5.03 -19.46
CA VAL A 79 -8.06 -5.80 -20.43
C VAL A 79 -9.11 -4.89 -21.07
N THR A 80 -9.21 -4.88 -22.40
CA THR A 80 -10.36 -4.29 -23.08
C THR A 80 -11.58 -5.15 -22.74
N GLN A 81 -12.45 -4.70 -21.83
CA GLN A 81 -13.76 -5.32 -21.64
C GLN A 81 -14.74 -4.74 -22.66
N ILE A 82 -15.51 -5.60 -23.35
CA ILE A 82 -16.78 -5.18 -23.92
C ILE A 82 -17.61 -4.71 -22.73
N GLY A 83 -17.92 -3.41 -22.66
CA GLY A 83 -18.75 -2.86 -21.59
C GLY A 83 -20.02 -3.68 -21.52
N ASN A 84 -20.31 -4.29 -20.37
CA ASN A 84 -21.58 -4.94 -20.14
C ASN A 84 -22.66 -3.85 -20.20
N PRO A 85 -23.50 -3.79 -21.25
CA PRO A 85 -24.70 -2.98 -21.13
C PRO A 85 -25.57 -3.72 -20.11
N THR A 86 -25.69 -3.18 -18.90
CA THR A 86 -26.67 -3.69 -17.93
C THR A 86 -28.05 -3.76 -18.58
N PRO A 87 -28.83 -4.84 -18.36
CA PRO A 87 -30.16 -5.02 -18.94
C PRO A 87 -31.19 -4.00 -18.45
#